data_AF-A0A3B9JDW9-F1
#
_entry.id   AF-A0A3B9JDW9-F1
#
_cell.length_a   1.000
_cell.length_b   1.000
_cell.length_c   1.000
_cell.angle_alpha   90.00
_cell.angle_beta   90.00
_cell.angle_gamma   90.00
#
_symmetry.space_group_name_H-M   'P 1'
#
loop_
_entity.id
_entity.type
_entity.pdbx_description
1 polymer ?
#
loop_
_entity_poly.entity_id
_entity_poly.type
_entity_poly.pdbx_seq_one_letter_code
_entity_poly.pdbx_strand_id
1 'polypeptide(L)'
;MSPSSKSPRYSAHTLESARWVLPAYRKSRAIMKLAKIITIIGALVMTAIIGYAFIAGDFGAEGAILTSLPWGIVSLVDLYVGFTLFSVWIVYREKSIPLTVVWIAAVMTLGAFAMSLYAFLALQSSAGDWKKFWMGKNA
;
A
#
# COMPACT_ATOMS: atom_id res chain seq x y z
N MET A 1 -17.51 -54.41 -13.02
CA MET A 1 -16.29 -53.87 -12.39
C MET A 1 -16.62 -52.46 -11.89
N SER A 2 -16.94 -52.29 -10.59
CA SER A 2 -17.28 -50.98 -10.02
C SER A 2 -16.01 -50.33 -9.46
N PRO A 3 -15.67 -49.06 -9.78
CA PRO A 3 -14.46 -48.44 -9.28
C PRO A 3 -14.66 -48.06 -7.81
N SER A 4 -13.78 -48.56 -6.95
CA SER A 4 -13.64 -48.17 -5.55
C SER A 4 -13.30 -46.67 -5.46
N SER A 5 -14.29 -45.83 -5.19
CA SER A 5 -14.08 -44.43 -4.82
C SER A 5 -13.53 -44.38 -3.39
N LYS A 6 -12.21 -44.44 -3.23
CA LYS A 6 -11.56 -44.16 -1.95
C LYS A 6 -11.68 -42.67 -1.67
N SER A 7 -12.68 -42.28 -0.90
CA SER A 7 -12.78 -40.93 -0.34
C SER A 7 -11.57 -40.69 0.58
N PRO A 8 -10.86 -39.55 0.45
CA PRO A 8 -9.73 -39.25 1.32
C PRO A 8 -10.21 -39.16 2.77
N ARG A 9 -9.71 -40.05 3.64
CA ARG A 9 -10.05 -40.07 5.07
C ARG A 9 -9.23 -38.99 5.78
N TYR A 10 -9.73 -37.75 5.74
CA TYR A 10 -9.17 -36.65 6.52
C TYR A 10 -9.26 -36.96 8.02
N SER A 11 -8.16 -36.80 8.76
CA SER A 11 -8.11 -37.09 10.20
C SER A 11 -8.78 -35.97 11.02
N ALA A 12 -9.34 -36.28 12.19
CA ALA A 12 -10.02 -35.29 13.04
C ALA A 12 -9.18 -34.03 13.31
N HIS A 13 -7.86 -34.20 13.45
CA HIS A 13 -6.89 -33.12 13.62
C HIS A 13 -6.83 -32.14 12.43
N THR A 14 -7.07 -32.62 11.20
CA THR A 14 -7.15 -31.76 10.00
C THR A 14 -8.46 -30.96 9.92
N LEU A 15 -9.56 -31.49 10.48
CA LEU A 15 -10.85 -30.81 10.51
C LEU A 15 -10.88 -29.72 11.59
N GLU A 16 -10.30 -29.99 12.76
CA GLU A 16 -10.21 -28.99 13.84
C GLU A 16 -9.30 -27.81 13.48
N SER A 17 -8.17 -28.06 12.82
CA SER A 17 -7.31 -26.99 12.30
C SER A 17 -8.00 -26.18 11.19
N ALA A 18 -8.67 -26.83 10.24
CA ALA A 18 -9.44 -26.14 9.20
C ALA A 18 -10.56 -25.26 9.77
N ARG A 19 -11.22 -25.68 10.86
CA ARG A 19 -12.28 -24.92 11.54
C ARG A 19 -11.83 -23.53 11.97
N TRP A 20 -10.58 -23.39 12.39
CA TRP A 20 -10.02 -22.10 12.83
C TRP A 20 -9.30 -21.34 11.70
N VAL A 21 -8.68 -22.07 10.76
CA VAL A 21 -7.89 -21.47 9.68
C VAL A 21 -8.77 -20.81 8.61
N LEU A 22 -9.86 -21.45 8.18
CA LEU A 22 -10.68 -20.92 7.08
C LEU A 22 -11.35 -19.57 7.38
N PRO A 23 -11.94 -19.33 8.56
CA PRO A 23 -12.49 -18.01 8.90
C PRO A 23 -11.41 -16.94 9.01
N ALA A 24 -10.27 -17.26 9.62
CA ALA A 24 -9.14 -16.34 9.76
C ALA A 24 -8.56 -15.96 8.39
N TYR A 25 -8.38 -16.95 7.52
CA TYR A 25 -7.94 -16.77 6.15
C TYR A 25 -8.91 -15.91 5.33
N ARG A 26 -10.22 -16.21 5.40
CA ARG A 26 -11.27 -15.44 4.72
C ARG A 26 -11.30 -13.99 5.20
N LYS A 27 -11.18 -13.76 6.52
CA LYS A 27 -11.12 -12.43 7.12
C LYS A 27 -9.90 -11.66 6.62
N SER A 28 -8.71 -12.26 6.68
CA SER A 28 -7.46 -11.67 6.18
C SER A 28 -7.57 -11.24 4.71
N ARG A 29 -8.13 -12.12 3.86
CA ARG A 29 -8.35 -11.83 2.44
C ARG A 29 -9.35 -10.68 2.22
N ALA A 30 -10.40 -10.58 3.04
CA ALA A 30 -11.35 -9.46 2.97
C ALA A 30 -10.70 -8.13 3.36
N ILE A 31 -9.87 -8.11 4.41
CA ILE A 31 -9.13 -6.91 4.83
C ILE A 31 -8.17 -6.46 3.72
N MET A 32 -7.49 -7.40 3.04
CA MET A 32 -6.62 -7.07 1.89
C MET A 32 -7.39 -6.44 0.72
N LYS A 33 -8.63 -6.88 0.46
CA LYS A 33 -9.47 -6.24 -0.56
C LYS A 33 -9.85 -4.82 -0.15
N LEU A 34 -10.20 -4.62 1.12
CA LEU A 34 -10.50 -3.29 1.66
C LEU A 34 -9.28 -2.36 1.55
N ALA A 35 -8.09 -2.83 1.89
CA ALA A 35 -6.85 -2.07 1.76
C ALA A 35 -6.62 -1.61 0.31
N LYS A 36 -6.86 -2.48 -0.68
CA LYS A 36 -6.77 -2.12 -2.11
C LYS A 36 -7.74 -1.00 -2.48
N ILE A 37 -8.99 -1.10 -2.00
CA ILE A 37 -10.02 -0.08 -2.24
C ILE A 37 -9.60 1.26 -1.62
N ILE A 38 -9.08 1.25 -0.39
CA ILE A 38 -8.61 2.48 0.27
C ILE A 38 -7.47 3.12 -0.52
N THR A 39 -6.48 2.32 -0.94
CA THR A 39 -5.34 2.85 -1.71
C THR A 39 -5.74 3.45 -3.06
N ILE A 40 -6.72 2.85 -3.77
CA ILE A 40 -7.16 3.41 -5.05
C ILE A 40 -8.01 4.65 -4.88
N ILE A 41 -8.86 4.71 -3.84
CA ILE A 41 -9.60 5.93 -3.48
C ILE A 41 -8.63 7.05 -3.14
N GLY A 42 -7.60 6.76 -2.33
CA GLY A 42 -6.56 7.73 -1.99
C GLY A 42 -5.86 8.29 -3.23
N ALA A 43 -5.48 7.43 -4.18
CA ALA A 43 -4.88 7.86 -5.44
C ALA A 43 -5.85 8.75 -6.27
N LEU A 44 -7.13 8.38 -6.37
CA LEU A 44 -8.13 9.16 -7.12
C LEU A 44 -8.39 10.54 -6.50
N VAL A 45 -8.51 10.61 -5.17
CA VAL A 45 -8.68 11.88 -4.46
C VAL A 45 -7.46 12.77 -4.65
N MET A 46 -6.25 12.21 -4.55
CA MET A 46 -5.02 12.96 -4.78
C MET A 46 -4.95 13.49 -6.22
N THR A 47 -5.31 12.69 -7.22
CA THR A 47 -5.37 13.15 -8.62
C THR A 47 -6.34 14.33 -8.77
N ALA A 48 -7.53 14.25 -8.17
CA ALA A 48 -8.54 15.31 -8.27
C ALA A 48 -8.06 16.61 -7.62
N ILE A 49 -7.47 16.54 -6.42
CA ILE A 49 -7.04 17.76 -5.70
C ILE A 49 -5.77 18.37 -6.31
N ILE A 50 -4.85 17.54 -6.83
CA ILE A 50 -3.70 18.03 -7.60
C ILE A 50 -4.18 18.75 -8.86
N GLY A 51 -5.14 18.15 -9.59
CA GLY A 51 -5.75 18.78 -10.76
C GLY A 51 -6.41 20.12 -10.43
N TYR A 52 -7.16 20.20 -9.34
CA TYR A 52 -7.74 21.45 -8.84
C TYR A 52 -6.66 22.50 -8.54
N ALA A 53 -5.60 22.13 -7.82
CA ALA A 53 -4.51 23.04 -7.46
C ALA A 53 -3.79 23.60 -8.70
N PHE A 54 -3.56 22.78 -9.73
CA PHE A 54 -2.96 23.24 -10.99
C PHE A 54 -3.85 24.18 -11.81
N ILE A 55 -5.17 24.05 -11.70
CA ILE A 55 -6.12 24.88 -12.46
C ILE A 55 -6.40 26.21 -11.74
N ALA A 56 -6.54 26.17 -10.42
CA ALA A 56 -7.04 27.28 -9.63
C ALA A 56 -5.96 28.02 -8.82
N GLY A 57 -4.82 27.37 -8.53
CA GLY A 57 -3.82 27.87 -7.59
C GLY A 57 -2.60 28.48 -8.25
N ASP A 58 -1.92 29.34 -7.49
CA ASP A 58 -0.56 29.81 -7.78
C ASP A 58 0.40 29.12 -6.82
N PHE A 59 1.07 28.07 -7.30
CA PHE A 59 1.98 27.26 -6.50
C PHE A 59 3.09 28.09 -5.82
N GLY A 60 3.59 29.13 -6.50
CA GLY A 60 4.67 29.96 -5.98
C GLY A 60 4.19 30.90 -4.87
N ALA A 61 3.09 31.60 -5.12
CA ALA A 61 2.51 32.53 -4.15
C ALA A 61 1.98 31.82 -2.90
N GLU A 62 1.27 30.70 -3.08
CA GLU A 62 0.73 29.91 -1.97
C GLU A 62 1.84 29.21 -1.17
N GLY A 63 2.89 28.73 -1.84
CA GLY A 63 4.07 28.17 -1.19
C GLY A 63 4.81 29.19 -0.32
N ALA A 64 4.92 30.44 -0.77
CA ALA A 64 5.50 31.52 0.01
C ALA A 64 4.66 31.84 1.27
N ILE A 65 3.34 31.83 1.14
CA ILE A 65 2.44 32.01 2.30
C ILE A 65 2.58 30.84 3.27
N LEU A 66 2.55 29.59 2.80
CA LEU A 66 2.70 28.40 3.64
C LEU A 66 4.01 28.40 4.43
N THR A 67 5.12 28.81 3.81
CA THR A 67 6.43 28.89 4.46
C THR A 67 6.57 30.10 5.38
N SER A 68 5.72 31.12 5.26
CA SER A 68 5.65 32.24 6.22
C SER A 68 4.91 31.89 7.50
N LEU A 69 4.07 30.85 7.48
CA LEU A 69 3.27 30.39 8.61
C LEU A 69 4.04 29.32 9.40
N PRO A 70 4.24 29.46 10.72
CA PRO A 70 4.94 28.46 11.53
C PRO A 70 4.35 27.05 11.42
N TRP A 71 3.01 26.95 11.43
CA TRP A 71 2.32 25.68 11.24
C TRP A 71 2.43 25.13 9.81
N GLY A 72 2.54 26.01 8.80
CA GLY A 72 2.76 25.58 7.42
C GLY A 72 4.13 24.92 7.25
N ILE A 73 5.18 25.48 7.90
CA ILE A 73 6.50 24.84 7.97
C ILE A 73 6.41 23.48 8.67
N VAL A 74 5.74 23.40 9.82
CA VAL A 74 5.56 22.13 10.55
C VAL A 74 4.87 21.08 9.67
N SER A 75 3.81 21.44 8.96
CA SER A 75 3.12 20.53 8.04
C SER A 75 4.00 20.08 6.86
N LEU A 76 4.83 20.98 6.29
CA LEU A 76 5.78 20.61 5.25
C LEU A 76 6.82 19.63 5.77
N VAL A 77 7.40 19.90 6.95
CA VAL A 77 8.37 18.99 7.56
C VAL A 77 7.73 17.64 7.86
N ASP A 78 6.55 17.61 8.48
CA ASP A 78 5.81 16.39 8.80
C ASP A 78 5.54 15.55 7.55
N LEU A 79 5.10 16.18 6.46
CA LEU A 79 4.87 15.56 5.17
C LEU A 79 6.14 14.87 4.62
N TYR A 80 7.26 15.60 4.57
CA TYR A 80 8.51 15.07 4.00
C TYR A 80 9.20 14.04 4.90
N VAL A 81 9.05 14.14 6.23
CA VAL A 81 9.46 13.08 7.15
C VAL A 81 8.65 11.81 6.87
N GLY A 82 7.33 11.93 6.70
CA GLY A 82 6.47 10.82 6.29
C GLY A 82 6.90 10.19 4.96
N PHE A 83 7.18 11.00 3.95
CA PHE A 83 7.66 10.53 2.64
C PHE A 83 8.99 9.80 2.75
N THR A 84 9.89 10.28 3.61
CA THR A 84 11.20 9.68 3.85
C THR A 84 11.07 8.31 4.53
N LEU A 85 10.25 8.22 5.58
CA LEU A 85 9.99 6.96 6.27
C LEU A 85 9.34 5.92 5.34
N PHE A 86 8.40 6.36 4.50
CA PHE A 86 7.79 5.48 3.48
C PHE A 86 8.82 5.04 2.43
N SER A 87 9.72 5.93 2.03
CA SER A 87 10.81 5.61 1.09
C SER A 87 11.78 4.58 1.66
N VAL A 88 12.11 4.66 2.96
CA VAL A 88 12.89 3.61 3.65
C VAL A 88 12.19 2.26 3.58
N TRP A 89 10.85 2.24 3.75
CA TRP A 89 10.07 1.01 3.60
C TRP A 89 10.12 0.45 2.16
N ILE A 90 10.09 1.30 1.13
CA ILE A 90 10.27 0.88 -0.27
C ILE A 90 11.65 0.23 -0.46
N VAL A 91 12.73 0.84 0.04
CA VAL A 91 14.10 0.30 -0.04
C VAL A 91 14.20 -1.08 0.59
N TYR A 92 13.58 -1.24 1.76
CA TYR A 92 13.54 -2.53 2.46
C TYR A 92 12.82 -3.59 1.63
N ARG A 93 11.68 -3.23 1.03
CA ARG A 93 10.78 -4.15 0.33
C ARG A 93 11.26 -4.56 -1.06
N GLU A 94 11.81 -3.61 -1.82
CA GLU A 94 12.15 -3.79 -3.23
C GLU A 94 13.47 -4.51 -3.44
N LYS A 95 13.51 -5.39 -4.45
CA LYS A 95 14.75 -6.09 -4.86
C LYS A 95 15.57 -5.29 -5.87
N SER A 96 14.88 -4.53 -6.73
CA SER A 96 15.49 -3.80 -7.83
C SER A 96 15.86 -2.38 -7.41
N ILE A 97 17.16 -2.06 -7.41
CA ILE A 97 17.65 -0.72 -7.07
C ILE A 97 17.09 0.35 -8.04
N PRO A 98 17.09 0.17 -9.37
CA PRO A 98 16.51 1.16 -10.28
C PRO A 98 15.04 1.45 -9.99
N LEU A 99 14.24 0.41 -9.73
CA LEU A 99 12.82 0.56 -9.43
C LEU A 99 12.61 1.28 -8.10
N THR A 100 13.45 0.98 -7.11
CA THR A 100 13.45 1.66 -5.80
C THR A 100 13.70 3.15 -5.98
N VAL A 101 14.72 3.54 -6.75
CA VAL A 101 15.06 4.95 -7.00
C VAL A 101 13.91 5.69 -7.70
N VAL A 102 13.28 5.07 -8.70
CA VAL A 102 12.12 5.64 -9.38
C VAL A 102 10.97 5.89 -8.40
N TRP A 103 10.68 4.93 -7.52
CA TRP A 103 9.62 5.10 -6.53
C TRP A 103 9.93 6.16 -5.49
N ILE A 104 11.17 6.24 -5.00
CA ILE A 104 11.57 7.30 -4.08
C ILE A 104 11.40 8.67 -4.74
N ALA A 105 11.89 8.84 -5.97
CA ALA A 105 11.73 10.08 -6.72
C ALA A 105 10.24 10.44 -6.92
N ALA A 106 9.41 9.45 -7.23
CA ALA A 106 7.96 9.63 -7.36
C ALA A 106 7.32 10.03 -6.02
N VAL A 107 7.71 9.44 -4.90
CA VAL A 107 7.19 9.80 -3.57
C VAL A 107 7.63 11.21 -3.17
N MET A 108 8.88 11.59 -3.44
CA MET A 108 9.38 12.94 -3.11
C MET A 108 8.72 14.05 -3.94
N THR A 109 8.18 13.74 -5.11
CA THR A 109 7.60 14.73 -6.04
C THR A 109 6.07 14.71 -6.06
N LEU A 110 5.46 13.52 -6.10
CA LEU A 110 4.01 13.32 -6.18
C LEU A 110 3.37 13.01 -4.82
N GLY A 111 4.19 12.77 -3.79
CA GLY A 111 3.73 12.60 -2.42
C GLY A 111 2.73 11.46 -2.22
N ALA A 112 1.60 11.78 -1.58
CA ALA A 112 0.58 10.81 -1.22
C ALA A 112 -0.04 10.08 -2.42
N PHE A 113 -0.02 10.67 -3.62
CA PHE A 113 -0.43 9.98 -4.84
C PHE A 113 0.48 8.77 -5.12
N ALA A 114 1.80 8.99 -5.17
CA ALA A 114 2.76 7.92 -5.43
C ALA A 114 2.77 6.88 -4.32
N MET A 115 2.65 7.28 -3.05
CA MET A 115 2.55 6.33 -1.93
C MET A 115 1.30 5.45 -2.04
N SER A 116 0.15 6.03 -2.38
CA SER A 116 -1.11 5.29 -2.57
C SER A 116 -1.02 4.31 -3.74
N LEU A 117 -0.46 4.76 -4.87
CA LEU A 117 -0.25 3.92 -6.04
C LEU A 117 0.74 2.78 -5.76
N TYR A 118 1.85 3.08 -5.09
CA TYR A 118 2.83 2.08 -4.69
C TYR A 118 2.19 1.03 -3.79
N ALA A 119 1.49 1.46 -2.73
CA ALA A 119 0.80 0.58 -1.80
C ALA A 119 -0.25 -0.32 -2.51
N PHE A 120 -0.97 0.22 -3.49
CA PHE A 120 -1.91 -0.56 -4.30
C PHE A 120 -1.21 -1.66 -5.12
N LEU A 121 -0.13 -1.32 -5.85
CA LEU A 121 0.64 -2.27 -6.65
C LEU A 121 1.29 -3.35 -5.77
N ALA A 122 1.79 -2.93 -4.62
CA ALA A 122 2.26 -3.78 -3.56
C ALA A 122 1.19 -4.77 -3.05
N LEU A 123 -0.04 -4.31 -2.79
CA LEU A 123 -1.15 -5.17 -2.37
C LEU A 123 -1.57 -6.14 -3.48
N GLN A 124 -1.46 -5.73 -4.74
CA GLN A 124 -1.76 -6.58 -5.90
C GLN A 124 -0.74 -7.72 -6.04
N SER A 125 0.56 -7.41 -6.02
CA SER A 125 1.63 -8.41 -6.13
C SER A 125 1.67 -9.42 -4.97
N SER A 126 1.06 -9.06 -3.85
CA SER A 126 1.03 -9.89 -2.64
C SER A 126 -0.03 -11.00 -2.66
N ALA A 127 -0.95 -11.02 -3.63
CA ALA A 127 -1.94 -12.09 -3.83
C ALA A 127 -2.75 -12.52 -2.58
N GLY A 128 -2.91 -11.62 -1.60
CA GLY A 128 -3.63 -11.89 -0.34
C GLY A 128 -2.75 -12.35 0.83
N ASP A 129 -1.43 -12.39 0.65
CA ASP A 129 -0.45 -12.66 1.70
C ASP A 129 0.08 -11.35 2.32
N TRP A 130 -0.19 -11.13 3.61
CA TRP A 130 0.29 -9.97 4.34
C TRP A 130 1.80 -9.96 4.56
N LYS A 131 2.42 -11.13 4.69
CA LYS A 131 3.87 -11.25 4.86
C LYS A 131 4.56 -10.74 3.59
N LYS A 132 4.08 -11.19 2.44
CA LYS A 132 4.55 -10.72 1.13
C LYS A 132 4.32 -9.23 0.92
N PHE A 133 3.22 -8.70 1.44
CA PHE A 133 2.98 -7.26 1.43
C PHE A 133 4.02 -6.52 2.27
N TRP A 134 4.20 -6.83 3.55
CA TRP A 134 5.10 -6.01 4.37
C TRP A 134 6.58 -6.21 4.06
N MET A 135 6.97 -7.43 3.69
CA MET A 135 8.38 -7.82 3.58
C MET A 135 8.93 -7.80 2.15
N GLY A 136 8.07 -7.88 1.12
CA GLY A 136 8.49 -7.90 -0.27
C GLY A 136 9.50 -9.01 -0.56
N LYS A 137 10.73 -8.65 -0.92
CA LYS A 137 11.83 -9.61 -1.16
C LYS A 137 12.24 -10.42 0.07
N ASN A 138 11.93 -9.95 1.28
CA ASN A 138 12.30 -10.59 2.54
C ASN A 138 11.19 -11.50 3.11
N ALA A 139 10.12 -11.74 2.34
CA ALA A 139 8.96 -12.54 2.74
C ALA A 139 9.20 -14.05 2.63
#